data_AF-A0A653T823-F1
#
_entry.id   AF-A0A653T823-F1
#
_cell.length_a   1.000
_cell.length_b   1.000
_cell.length_c   1.000
_cell.angle_alpha   90.00
_cell.angle_beta   90.00
_cell.angle_gamma   90.00
#
_symmetry.space_group_name_H-M   'P 1'
#
loop_
_entity.id
_entity.type
_entity.pdbx_description
1 polymer ?
#
loop_
_entity_poly.entity_id
_entity_poly.type
_entity_poly.pdbx_seq_one_letter_code
_entity_poly.pdbx_strand_id
1 'polypeptide(L)'
;MNRTSTRRPGDQGAGSVTVLATVFLTLALLGATAALGTAATAAARASGAADLAALAAADAARGLALAEPCALAAQTADRHGATVIECAAASDGTVLVRTRYESPLPWPSEGVARAGPPASTVPR
;
A
#
# COMPACT_ATOMS: atom_id res chain seq x y z
N MET A 1 21.00 41.00 -58.80
CA MET A 1 20.85 40.06 -57.67
C MET A 1 19.41 39.56 -57.61
N ASN A 2 19.16 38.28 -57.88
CA ASN A 2 17.83 37.69 -57.74
C ASN A 2 17.82 36.81 -56.48
N ARG A 3 17.09 37.21 -55.42
CA ARG A 3 16.93 36.40 -54.20
C ARG A 3 15.72 35.49 -54.39
N THR A 4 15.97 34.21 -54.61
CA THR A 4 14.95 33.17 -54.53
C THR A 4 14.56 32.94 -53.07
N SER A 5 13.39 33.46 -52.68
CA SER A 5 12.78 33.18 -51.38
C SER A 5 12.10 31.80 -51.44
N THR A 6 12.70 30.81 -50.77
CA THR A 6 12.08 29.51 -50.54
C THR A 6 11.06 29.65 -49.41
N ARG A 7 9.77 29.78 -49.74
CA ARG A 7 8.71 29.59 -48.75
C ARG A 7 8.76 28.14 -48.28
N ARG A 8 9.02 27.90 -46.99
CA ARG A 8 8.78 26.60 -46.35
C ARG A 8 7.26 26.39 -46.21
N PRO A 9 6.67 25.38 -46.86
CA PRO A 9 5.32 24.95 -46.57
C PRO A 9 5.39 23.96 -45.39
N GLY A 10 4.75 24.24 -44.25
CA GLY A 10 4.60 23.20 -43.22
C GLY A 10 4.34 23.61 -41.77
N ASP A 11 4.41 24.89 -41.38
CA ASP A 11 4.32 25.23 -39.95
C ASP A 11 2.90 25.22 -39.36
N GLN A 12 1.85 25.19 -40.19
CA GLN A 12 0.45 25.21 -39.71
C GLN A 12 -0.03 23.88 -39.12
N GLY A 13 0.77 22.80 -39.20
CA GLY A 13 0.46 21.52 -38.57
C GLY A 13 1.47 21.09 -37.49
N ALA A 14 2.75 21.47 -37.64
CA ALA A 14 3.82 21.02 -36.73
C ALA A 14 3.64 21.53 -35.29
N GLY A 15 3.16 22.77 -35.11
CA GLY A 15 2.89 23.33 -33.78
C GLY A 15 1.72 22.65 -33.07
N SER A 16 0.62 22.39 -33.78
CA SER A 16 -0.55 21.74 -33.19
C SER A 16 -0.30 20.27 -32.85
N VAL A 17 0.42 19.55 -33.71
CA VAL A 17 0.77 18.13 -33.46
C VAL A 17 1.71 18.00 -32.25
N THR A 18 2.70 18.89 -32.12
CA THR A 18 3.59 18.88 -30.95
C THR A 18 2.87 19.23 -29.66
N VAL A 19 1.95 20.21 -29.68
CA VAL A 19 1.10 20.53 -28.52
C VAL A 19 0.20 19.35 -28.15
N LEU A 20 -0.51 18.75 -29.11
CA LEU A 20 -1.36 17.58 -28.88
C LEU A 20 -0.56 16.39 -28.33
N ALA A 21 0.60 16.09 -28.91
CA ALA A 21 1.48 15.03 -28.43
C ALA A 21 1.96 15.28 -27.00
N THR A 22 2.33 16.52 -26.68
CA THR A 22 2.77 16.90 -25.33
C THR A 22 1.62 16.79 -24.33
N VAL A 23 0.43 17.29 -24.66
CA VAL A 23 -0.76 17.17 -23.79
C VAL A 23 -1.15 15.71 -23.57
N PHE A 24 -1.12 14.89 -24.62
CA PHE A 24 -1.42 13.47 -24.48
C PHE A 24 -0.38 12.75 -23.61
N LEU A 25 0.90 13.05 -23.80
CA LEU A 25 1.98 12.51 -22.98
C LEU A 25 1.84 12.92 -21.51
N THR A 26 1.57 14.20 -21.23
CA THR A 26 1.38 14.66 -19.85
C THR A 26 0.17 13.99 -19.19
N LEU A 27 -0.97 13.91 -19.88
CA LEU A 27 -2.16 13.20 -19.39
C LEU A 27 -1.88 11.71 -19.16
N ALA A 28 -1.13 11.05 -20.05
CA ALA A 28 -0.74 9.66 -19.88
C ALA A 28 0.16 9.47 -18.66
N LEU A 29 1.14 10.35 -18.44
CA LEU A 29 2.01 10.34 -17.26
C LEU A 29 1.22 10.59 -15.97
N LEU A 30 0.31 11.56 -15.96
CA LEU A 30 -0.59 11.83 -14.83
C LEU A 30 -1.49 10.63 -14.52
N GLY A 31 -2.07 10.00 -15.54
CA GLY A 31 -2.86 8.79 -15.38
C GLY A 31 -2.03 7.62 -14.83
N ALA A 32 -0.82 7.43 -15.34
CA ALA A 32 0.08 6.38 -14.88
C ALA A 32 0.52 6.57 -13.42
N THR A 33 0.89 7.80 -13.02
CA THR A 33 1.28 8.07 -11.63
C THR A 33 0.09 7.96 -10.67
N ALA A 34 -1.11 8.38 -11.07
CA ALA A 34 -2.32 8.17 -10.29
C ALA A 34 -2.64 6.66 -10.13
N ALA A 35 -2.54 5.87 -11.20
CA ALA A 35 -2.75 4.42 -11.14
C ALA A 35 -1.73 3.73 -10.23
N LEU A 36 -0.43 4.07 -10.37
CA LEU A 36 0.63 3.57 -9.50
C LEU A 36 0.41 3.99 -8.04
N GLY A 37 0.00 5.23 -7.80
CA GLY A 37 -0.28 5.76 -6.46
C GLY A 37 -1.45 5.04 -5.78
N THR A 38 -2.54 4.76 -6.51
CA THR A 38 -3.68 4.01 -5.95
C THR A 38 -3.30 2.57 -5.59
N ALA A 39 -2.52 1.89 -6.42
CA ALA A 39 -2.01 0.55 -6.13
C ALA A 39 -1.06 0.54 -4.91
N ALA A 40 -0.11 1.48 -4.87
CA ALA A 40 0.86 1.59 -3.77
C ALA A 40 0.18 1.95 -2.44
N THR A 41 -0.79 2.86 -2.46
CA THR A 41 -1.53 3.25 -1.25
C THR A 41 -2.46 2.14 -0.74
N ALA A 42 -3.01 1.29 -1.62
CA ALA A 42 -3.77 0.12 -1.19
C ALA A 42 -2.87 -0.91 -0.49
N ALA A 43 -1.71 -1.20 -1.06
CA ALA A 43 -0.72 -2.10 -0.45
C ALA A 43 -0.20 -1.57 0.89
N ALA A 44 0.15 -0.28 0.97
CA ALA A 44 0.64 0.36 2.18
C ALA A 44 -0.41 0.41 3.31
N ARG A 45 -1.69 0.55 2.97
CA ARG A 45 -2.79 0.50 3.96
C ARG A 45 -2.97 -0.91 4.52
N ALA A 46 -2.89 -1.94 3.68
CA ALA A 46 -2.99 -3.33 4.13
C ALA A 46 -1.84 -3.71 5.07
N SER A 47 -0.60 -3.31 4.74
CA SER A 47 0.56 -3.57 5.61
C SER A 47 0.49 -2.77 6.92
N GLY A 48 0.16 -1.47 6.85
CA GLY A 48 0.06 -0.63 8.05
C GLY A 48 -1.04 -1.09 9.02
N ALA A 49 -2.17 -1.59 8.52
CA ALA A 49 -3.22 -2.17 9.34
C ALA A 49 -2.75 -3.44 10.07
N ALA A 50 -1.97 -4.29 9.40
CA ALA A 50 -1.40 -5.49 10.01
C ALA A 50 -0.40 -5.16 11.13
N ASP A 51 0.46 -4.16 10.91
CA ASP A 51 1.48 -3.76 11.89
C ASP A 51 0.85 -3.19 13.18
N LEU A 52 -0.18 -2.33 13.04
CA LEU A 52 -0.89 -1.77 14.20
C LEU A 52 -1.69 -2.83 14.96
N ALA A 53 -2.32 -3.78 14.25
CA ALA A 53 -3.01 -4.90 14.88
C ALA A 53 -2.04 -5.80 15.66
N ALA A 54 -0.85 -6.07 15.11
CA ALA A 54 0.17 -6.86 15.78
C ALA A 54 0.75 -6.15 17.02
N LEU A 55 1.01 -4.83 16.94
CA LEU A 55 1.47 -4.04 18.08
C LEU A 55 0.45 -4.02 19.22
N ALA A 56 -0.83 -3.78 18.89
CA ALA A 56 -1.91 -3.80 19.88
C ALA A 56 -2.02 -5.18 20.57
N ALA A 57 -1.92 -6.26 19.80
CA ALA A 57 -1.96 -7.61 20.35
C ALA A 57 -0.76 -7.91 21.27
N ALA A 58 0.43 -7.42 20.92
CA ALA A 58 1.62 -7.56 21.75
C ALA A 58 1.56 -6.73 23.05
N ASP A 59 0.90 -5.57 23.04
CA ASP A 59 0.68 -4.77 24.25
C ASP A 59 -0.31 -5.47 25.20
N ALA A 60 -1.37 -6.07 24.66
CA ALA A 60 -2.28 -6.92 25.44
C ALA A 60 -1.57 -8.15 26.03
N ALA A 61 -0.72 -8.83 25.25
CA ALA A 61 0.07 -9.97 25.74
C ALA A 61 1.07 -9.55 26.85
N ARG A 62 1.54 -8.30 26.84
CA ARG A 62 2.36 -7.71 27.92
C ARG A 62 1.54 -7.20 29.10
N GLY A 63 0.22 -7.40 29.10
CA GLY A 63 -0.70 -6.95 30.16
C GLY A 63 -0.93 -5.45 30.20
N LEU A 64 -0.56 -4.71 29.15
CA LEU A 64 -0.76 -3.25 29.04
C LEU A 64 -2.20 -2.88 28.67
N ALA A 65 -2.99 -3.85 28.21
CA ALA A 65 -4.41 -3.70 27.90
C ALA A 65 -5.23 -4.82 28.58
N LEU A 66 -6.37 -4.46 29.15
CA LEU A 66 -7.33 -5.39 29.78
C LEU A 66 -8.24 -6.02 28.70
N ALA A 67 -7.64 -6.71 27.73
CA ALA A 67 -8.36 -7.41 26.68
C ALA A 67 -7.54 -8.62 26.20
N GLU A 68 -8.22 -9.68 25.78
CA GLU A 68 -7.57 -10.83 25.13
C GLU A 68 -6.83 -10.36 23.86
N PRO A 69 -5.56 -10.76 23.66
CA PRO A 69 -4.70 -10.23 22.59
C PRO A 69 -5.30 -10.42 21.19
N CYS A 70 -5.95 -11.54 20.92
CA CYS A 70 -6.61 -11.78 19.63
C CYS A 70 -7.89 -10.97 19.44
N ALA A 71 -8.64 -10.69 20.52
CA ALA A 71 -9.83 -9.85 20.44
C ALA A 71 -9.47 -8.38 20.17
N LEU A 72 -8.37 -7.90 20.78
CA LEU A 72 -7.86 -6.55 20.54
C LEU A 72 -7.27 -6.41 19.12
N ALA A 73 -6.59 -7.45 18.62
CA ALA A 73 -6.12 -7.51 17.24
C ALA A 73 -7.28 -7.42 16.24
N ALA A 74 -8.36 -8.18 16.48
CA ALA A 74 -9.56 -8.18 15.63
C ALA A 74 -10.24 -6.81 15.60
N GLN A 75 -10.47 -6.18 16.77
CA GLN A 75 -11.04 -4.82 16.83
C GLN A 75 -10.16 -3.79 16.11
N THR A 76 -8.84 -3.93 16.20
CA THR A 76 -7.91 -3.00 15.56
C THR A 76 -7.92 -3.19 14.05
N ALA A 77 -7.88 -4.43 13.57
CA ALA A 77 -8.02 -4.73 12.15
C ALA A 77 -9.34 -4.18 11.58
N ASP A 78 -10.47 -4.42 12.25
CA ASP A 78 -11.79 -3.97 11.79
C ASP A 78 -11.86 -2.44 11.66
N ARG A 79 -11.30 -1.70 12.64
CA ARG A 79 -11.21 -0.24 12.58
C ARG A 79 -10.38 0.26 11.39
N HIS A 80 -9.45 -0.55 10.90
CA HIS A 80 -8.62 -0.25 9.74
C HIS A 80 -9.14 -0.85 8.42
N GLY A 81 -10.35 -1.43 8.42
CA GLY A 81 -10.97 -2.01 7.22
C GLY A 81 -10.35 -3.35 6.80
N ALA A 82 -9.71 -4.05 7.74
CA ALA A 82 -9.16 -5.38 7.53
C ALA A 82 -9.83 -6.37 8.50
N THR A 83 -9.99 -7.62 8.09
CA THR A 83 -10.51 -8.68 8.96
C THR A 83 -9.38 -9.61 9.36
N VAL A 84 -9.26 -9.96 10.64
CA VAL A 84 -8.32 -11.00 11.08
C VAL A 84 -8.85 -12.36 10.63
N ILE A 85 -8.04 -13.09 9.87
CA ILE A 85 -8.36 -14.47 9.43
C ILE A 85 -7.63 -15.52 10.26
N GLU A 86 -6.52 -15.15 10.91
CA GLU A 86 -5.76 -16.04 11.79
C GLU A 86 -5.09 -15.22 12.89
N CYS A 87 -5.18 -15.68 14.14
CA CYS A 87 -4.49 -15.10 15.27
C CYS A 87 -3.91 -16.21 16.15
N ALA A 88 -2.60 -16.19 16.34
CA ALA A 88 -1.88 -17.13 17.20
C ALA A 88 -1.06 -16.34 18.22
N ALA A 89 -1.48 -16.39 19.49
CA ALA A 89 -0.72 -15.86 20.61
C ALA A 89 0.06 -17.01 21.28
N ALA A 90 1.38 -16.85 21.39
CA ALA A 90 2.26 -17.77 22.07
C ALA A 90 2.57 -17.30 23.50
N SER A 91 2.91 -18.25 24.37
CA SER A 91 3.16 -18.00 25.80
C SER A 91 4.40 -17.17 26.10
N ASP A 92 5.28 -16.98 25.11
CA ASP A 92 6.47 -16.11 25.17
C ASP A 92 6.14 -14.63 24.93
N GLY A 93 4.86 -14.29 24.73
CA GLY A 93 4.41 -12.94 24.38
C GLY A 93 4.55 -12.61 22.89
N THR A 94 4.88 -13.59 22.05
CA THR A 94 4.79 -13.47 20.60
C THR A 94 3.34 -13.61 20.14
N VAL A 95 2.87 -12.70 19.29
CA VAL A 95 1.59 -12.79 18.59
C VAL A 95 1.81 -12.72 17.09
N LEU A 96 1.25 -13.68 16.37
CA LEU A 96 1.17 -13.70 14.91
C LEU A 96 -0.26 -13.41 14.50
N VAL A 97 -0.45 -12.38 13.68
CA VAL A 97 -1.74 -11.95 13.18
C VAL A 97 -1.71 -11.95 11.66
N ARG A 98 -2.68 -12.63 11.06
CA ARG A 98 -2.93 -12.59 9.62
C ARG A 98 -4.22 -11.84 9.37
N THR A 99 -4.13 -10.75 8.62
CA THR A 99 -5.27 -9.93 8.23
C THR A 99 -5.53 -10.06 6.74
N ARG A 100 -6.79 -9.91 6.35
CA ARG A 100 -7.23 -9.77 4.98
C ARG A 100 -7.86 -8.40 4.82
N TYR A 101 -7.49 -7.67 3.78
CA TYR A 101 -8.09 -6.39 3.45
C TYR A 101 -9.08 -6.58 2.30
N GLU A 102 -10.33 -6.15 2.51
CA GLU A 102 -11.32 -6.13 1.44
C GLU A 102 -11.09 -4.86 0.60
N SER A 103 -10.34 -5.02 -0.48
CA SER A 103 -10.19 -3.96 -1.48
C SER A 103 -11.23 -4.15 -2.60
N PRO A 104 -11.65 -3.07 -3.29
CA PRO A 104 -12.49 -3.16 -4.48
C PRO A 104 -11.79 -3.80 -5.69
N LEU A 105 -10.53 -4.27 -5.54
CA LEU A 105 -9.80 -4.99 -6.57
C LEU A 105 -10.19 -6.48 -6.56
N PRO A 106 -10.12 -7.18 -7.70
CA PRO A 106 -10.50 -8.59 -7.81
C PRO A 106 -9.56 -9.58 -7.10
N TRP A 107 -8.46 -9.10 -6.48
CA TRP A 107 -7.49 -9.94 -5.79
C TRP A 107 -7.54 -9.70 -4.27
N PRO A 108 -7.58 -10.76 -3.44
CA PRO A 108 -7.49 -10.61 -2.00
C PRO A 108 -6.08 -10.13 -1.62
N SER A 109 -6.00 -9.04 -0.84
CA SER A 109 -4.74 -8.60 -0.23
C SER A 109 -4.66 -9.11 1.21
N GLU A 110 -3.66 -9.95 1.46
CA GLU A 110 -3.39 -10.51 2.78
C GLU A 110 -2.13 -9.88 3.38
N GLY A 111 -2.20 -9.54 4.66
CA GLY A 111 -1.07 -9.06 5.46
C GLY A 111 -0.76 -10.05 6.57
N VAL A 112 0.52 -10.35 6.79
CA VAL A 112 0.98 -11.15 7.93
C VAL A 112 1.92 -10.29 8.74
N ALA A 113 1.64 -10.13 10.03
CA ALA A 113 2.49 -9.41 10.97
C ALA A 113 2.73 -10.26 12.21
N ARG A 114 3.98 -10.23 12.70
CA ARG A 114 4.39 -10.90 13.94
C ARG A 114 4.98 -9.85 14.88
N ALA A 115 4.44 -9.76 16.08
CA ALA A 115 4.95 -8.88 17.12
C ALA A 115 5.29 -9.73 18.35
N GLY A 116 6.45 -9.51 18.96
CA GLY A 116 6.91 -10.31 20.10
C GLY A 116 8.35 -9.99 20.47
N PRO A 117 8.82 -10.39 21.66
CA PRO A 117 10.22 -10.27 22.02
C PRO A 117 11.12 -11.00 21.00
N PRO A 118 12.36 -10.53 20.79
CA PRO A 118 13.27 -11.16 19.83
C PRO A 118 13.44 -12.63 20.17
N ALA A 119 13.42 -13.49 19.16
CA ALA A 119 13.67 -14.92 19.36
C ALA A 119 15.05 -15.09 20.00
N SER A 120 15.10 -15.56 21.23
CA SER A 120 16.33 -15.89 21.92
C SER A 120 16.89 -17.19 21.33
N THR A 121 17.41 -17.12 20.11
CA THR A 121 18.33 -18.14 19.59
C THR A 121 19.68 -17.96 20.28
N VAL A 122 19.73 -18.32 21.57
CA VAL A 122 20.99 -18.60 22.27
C VAL A 122 21.24 -20.09 22.10
N PRO A 123 22.24 -20.53 21.31
CA PRO A 123 22.64 -21.92 21.29
C PRO A 123 23.20 -22.27 22.66
N ARG A 124 22.74 -23.39 23.25
CA ARG A 124 23.42 -24.01 24.39
C ARG A 124 24.64 -24.78 23.93
#